data_AF-A0A2H1WJB2-F1
#
_entry.id   AF-A0A2H1WJB2-F1
#
_cell.length_a   1.000
_cell.length_b   1.000
_cell.length_c   1.000
_cell.angle_alpha   90.00
_cell.angle_beta   90.00
_cell.angle_gamma   90.00
#
_symmetry.space_group_name_H-M   'P 1'
#
loop_
_entity.id
_entity.type
_entity.pdbx_description
1 polymer ?
#
loop_
_entity_poly.entity_id
_entity_poly.type
_entity_poly.pdbx_seq_one_letter_code
_entity_poly.pdbx_strand_id
1 'polypeptide(L)'
;MNAKVYKWCVVPQCANTSKTCPEKLFIYVPHSKKIRHHWLHLARRDPNAYDLKSPIYFCEDHFDLPNDMDNYMEYHLMGYVSKVRMKQGCVPTKLECQPDRQQRTDAAEFVIKIERQIKIEKDVEENPISTQNSAFGSTSSRIS
;
A
#
# COMPACT_ATOMS: atom_id res chain seq x y z
N MET A 1 14.13 18.94 -25.72
CA MET A 1 14.57 19.02 -24.31
C MET A 1 13.35 18.84 -23.43
N ASN A 2 13.19 17.71 -22.75
CA ASN A 2 12.06 17.51 -21.84
C ASN A 2 12.23 18.51 -20.69
N ALA A 3 11.34 19.51 -20.60
CA ALA A 3 11.29 20.39 -19.43
C ALA A 3 11.17 19.47 -18.21
N LYS A 4 12.20 19.46 -17.35
CA LYS A 4 12.18 18.66 -16.12
C LYS A 4 11.02 19.19 -15.27
N VAL A 5 9.88 18.51 -15.35
CA VAL A 5 8.71 18.80 -14.53
C VAL A 5 9.16 18.79 -13.08
N TYR A 6 8.85 19.85 -12.35
CA TYR A 6 9.19 19.95 -10.93
C TYR A 6 8.43 18.87 -10.15
N LYS A 7 9.17 17.96 -9.50
CA LYS A 7 8.60 16.92 -8.65
C LYS A 7 9.00 17.19 -7.21
N TRP A 8 8.06 16.96 -6.30
CA TRP A 8 8.27 17.09 -4.87
C TRP A 8 7.63 15.90 -4.15
N CYS A 9 8.24 15.45 -3.06
CA CYS A 9 7.71 14.34 -2.29
C CYS A 9 6.49 14.78 -1.47
N VAL A 10 5.38 14.05 -1.57
CA VAL A 10 4.13 14.40 -0.87
C VAL A 10 4.21 14.21 0.64
N VAL A 11 5.15 13.40 1.12
CA VAL A 11 5.28 13.06 2.55
C VAL A 11 5.61 14.34 3.35
N PRO A 12 4.81 14.69 4.36
CA PRO A 12 5.13 15.78 5.27
C PRO A 12 6.55 15.64 5.83
N GLN A 13 7.27 16.77 5.94
CA GLN A 13 8.64 16.85 6.46
C GLN A 13 9.73 16.21 5.56
N CYS A 14 9.36 15.63 4.42
CA CYS A 14 10.32 15.22 3.41
C CYS A 14 10.71 16.43 2.52
N ALA A 15 11.98 16.84 2.57
CA ALA A 15 12.51 17.97 1.78
C ALA A 15 13.00 17.56 0.38
N ASN A 16 12.82 16.30 -0.02
CA ASN A 16 13.28 15.79 -1.30
C ASN A 16 12.43 16.36 -2.45
N THR A 17 13.12 17.03 -3.38
CA THR A 17 12.53 17.55 -4.62
C THR A 17 13.43 17.20 -5.80
N SER A 18 12.91 17.25 -7.03
CA SER A 18 13.72 17.02 -8.24
C SER A 18 14.79 18.09 -8.47
N LYS A 19 14.79 19.18 -7.68
CA LYS A 19 15.84 20.22 -7.69
C LYS A 19 16.92 19.93 -6.65
N THR A 20 16.54 19.57 -5.43
CA THR A 20 17.46 19.30 -4.32
C THR A 20 18.13 17.93 -4.44
N CYS A 21 17.43 16.95 -5.01
CA CYS A 21 17.91 15.59 -5.18
C CYS A 21 17.60 15.10 -6.60
N PRO A 22 18.33 15.58 -7.63
CA PRO A 22 18.02 15.29 -9.03
C PRO A 22 18.27 13.84 -9.45
N GLU A 23 19.09 13.10 -8.70
CA GLU A 23 19.44 11.70 -8.95
C GLU A 23 18.44 10.72 -8.34
N LYS A 24 17.65 11.16 -7.35
CA LYS A 24 16.66 10.33 -6.68
C LYS A 24 15.46 10.06 -7.58
N LEU A 25 14.92 8.85 -7.45
CA LEU A 25 13.69 8.48 -8.12
C LEU A 25 12.47 9.12 -7.44
N PHE A 26 11.58 9.66 -8.26
CA PHE A 26 10.26 10.15 -7.84
C PHE A 26 9.18 9.24 -8.43
N ILE A 27 8.63 8.38 -7.59
CA ILE A 27 7.66 7.35 -7.92
C ILE A 27 6.27 7.98 -7.98
N TYR A 28 5.58 7.75 -9.09
CA TYR A 28 4.23 8.27 -9.31
C TYR A 28 3.19 7.50 -8.50
N VAL A 29 2.29 8.21 -7.82
CA VAL A 29 1.16 7.57 -7.11
C VAL A 29 0.11 7.10 -8.12
N PRO A 30 -0.25 5.79 -8.15
CA PRO A 30 -1.24 5.27 -9.10
C PRO A 30 -2.57 6.04 -9.08
N HIS A 31 -3.25 6.16 -10.22
CA HIS A 31 -4.54 6.88 -10.34
C HIS A 31 -5.73 6.15 -9.72
N SER A 32 -5.60 4.86 -9.44
CA SER A 32 -6.68 4.10 -8.79
C SER A 32 -7.03 4.75 -7.45
N LYS A 33 -8.28 5.21 -7.32
CA LYS A 33 -8.77 5.91 -6.12
C LYS A 33 -8.43 5.17 -4.84
N LYS A 34 -8.64 3.85 -4.81
CA LYS A 34 -8.35 3.00 -3.65
C LYS A 34 -6.87 3.03 -3.26
N ILE A 35 -5.98 2.79 -4.22
CA ILE A 35 -4.52 2.73 -3.99
C ILE A 35 -4.00 4.13 -3.63
N ARG A 36 -4.43 5.16 -4.37
CA ARG A 36 -4.05 6.55 -4.14
C ARG A 36 -4.43 7.02 -2.75
N HIS A 37 -5.68 6.79 -2.35
CA HIS A 37 -6.15 7.14 -1.01
C HIS A 37 -5.36 6.39 0.05
N HIS A 38 -5.06 5.11 -0.17
CA HIS A 38 -4.26 4.33 0.76
C HIS A 38 -2.84 4.88 0.92
N TRP A 39 -2.15 5.19 -0.17
CA TRP A 39 -0.81 5.80 -0.14
C TRP A 39 -0.80 7.16 0.55
N LEU A 40 -1.78 8.03 0.25
CA LEU A 40 -1.91 9.34 0.90
C LEU A 40 -2.21 9.21 2.39
N HIS A 41 -3.06 8.26 2.77
CA HIS A 41 -3.37 7.97 4.16
C HIS A 41 -2.12 7.49 4.92
N LEU A 42 -1.31 6.61 4.32
CA LEU A 42 -0.03 6.18 4.90
C LEU A 42 0.89 7.37 5.15
N ALA A 43 0.92 8.34 4.23
CA ALA A 43 1.66 9.59 4.36
C ALA A 43 1.02 10.63 5.29
N ARG A 44 -0.11 10.33 5.95
CA ARG A 44 -0.88 11.28 6.79
C ARG A 44 -1.35 12.53 6.02
N ARG A 45 -1.73 12.35 4.76
CA ARG A 45 -2.33 13.38 3.92
C ARG A 45 -3.82 13.09 3.75
N ASP A 46 -4.64 14.13 3.77
CA ASP A 46 -6.05 14.00 3.42
C ASP A 46 -6.16 13.62 1.93
N PRO A 47 -6.71 12.45 1.58
CA PRO A 47 -6.90 12.05 0.20
C PRO A 47 -7.80 12.99 -0.59
N ASN A 48 -8.75 13.68 0.06
CA ASN A 48 -9.70 14.56 -0.60
C ASN A 48 -9.11 15.93 -0.94
N ALA A 49 -7.95 16.28 -0.34
CA ALA A 49 -7.23 17.49 -0.68
C ALA A 49 -6.55 17.44 -2.07
N TYR A 50 -6.58 16.28 -2.74
CA TYR A 50 -5.93 16.07 -4.02
C TYR A 50 -6.88 15.50 -5.07
N ASP A 51 -6.86 16.08 -6.27
CA ASP A 51 -7.53 15.50 -7.44
C ASP A 51 -6.91 14.13 -7.80
N LEU A 52 -7.71 13.16 -8.22
CA LEU A 52 -7.27 11.82 -8.62
C LEU A 52 -6.30 11.82 -9.81
N LYS A 53 -6.39 12.82 -10.69
CA LYS A 53 -5.54 13.01 -11.87
C LYS A 53 -4.28 13.83 -11.58
N SER A 54 -4.24 14.55 -10.46
CA SER A 54 -3.09 15.40 -10.13
C SER A 54 -1.80 14.56 -10.01
N PRO A 55 -0.66 15.04 -10.52
CA PRO A 55 0.60 14.33 -10.39
C PRO A 55 1.10 14.43 -8.95
N ILE A 56 1.15 13.28 -8.25
CA ILE A 56 1.69 13.17 -6.90
C ILE A 56 2.83 12.17 -6.91
N TYR A 57 3.88 12.46 -6.15
CA TYR A 57 5.09 11.65 -6.10
C TYR A 57 5.50 11.33 -4.67
N PHE A 58 6.11 10.16 -4.50
CA PHE A 58 6.95 9.82 -3.35
C PHE A 58 8.39 9.69 -3.82
N CYS A 59 9.38 10.11 -3.03
CA CYS A 59 10.77 9.79 -3.34
C CYS A 59 11.09 8.34 -3.00
N GLU A 60 12.16 7.81 -3.58
CA GLU A 60 12.66 6.44 -3.35
C GLU A 60 12.91 6.08 -1.89
N ASP A 61 13.32 7.05 -1.06
CA ASP A 61 13.62 6.83 0.37
C ASP A 61 12.44 6.21 1.15
N HIS A 62 11.21 6.30 0.63
CA HIS A 62 10.01 5.76 1.27
C HIS A 62 9.72 4.30 0.91
N PHE A 63 10.52 3.68 0.04
CA PHE A 63 10.34 2.32 -0.45
C PHE A 63 11.57 1.47 -0.21
N ASP A 64 11.39 0.16 -0.36
CA ASP A 64 12.49 -0.77 -0.48
C ASP A 64 12.65 -1.18 -1.95
N LEU A 65 13.24 -0.29 -2.77
CA LEU A 65 13.32 -0.46 -4.23
C LEU A 65 13.76 -1.86 -4.71
N PRO A 66 14.77 -2.52 -4.11
CA PRO A 66 15.16 -3.87 -4.53
C PRO A 66 14.01 -4.88 -4.44
N ASN A 67 13.14 -4.73 -3.44
CA ASN A 67 12.03 -5.62 -3.16
C ASN A 67 10.71 -5.12 -3.75
N ASP A 68 10.51 -3.81 -3.89
CA ASP A 68 9.24 -3.18 -4.26
C ASP A 68 9.11 -2.83 -5.75
N MET A 69 10.21 -2.76 -6.49
CA MET A 69 10.23 -2.31 -7.88
C MET A 69 10.47 -3.50 -8.85
N ASP A 70 9.63 -3.63 -9.87
CA ASP A 70 9.73 -4.70 -10.88
C ASP A 70 10.98 -4.52 -11.76
N ASN A 71 11.26 -3.27 -12.14
CA ASN A 71 12.40 -2.93 -12.98
C ASN A 71 13.58 -2.34 -12.20
N TYR A 72 13.77 -2.82 -10.97
CA TYR A 72 14.91 -2.43 -10.14
C TYR A 72 16.25 -2.74 -10.81
N MET A 73 16.41 -3.91 -11.44
CA MET A 73 17.67 -4.29 -12.07
C MET A 73 18.06 -3.35 -13.23
N GLU A 74 17.10 -2.89 -14.01
CA GLU A 74 17.31 -1.90 -15.08
C GLU A 74 17.80 -0.57 -14.47
N TYR A 75 17.10 -0.11 -13.43
CA TYR A 75 17.48 1.10 -12.70
C TYR A 75 18.88 0.99 -12.05
N HIS A 76 19.19 -0.14 -11.42
CA HIS A 76 20.45 -0.36 -10.73
C HIS A 76 21.64 -0.44 -11.68
N LEU A 77 21.48 -1.06 -12.85
CA LEU A 77 22.55 -1.20 -13.84
C LEU A 77 22.75 0.05 -14.70
N MET A 78 21.66 0.73 -15.10
CA MET A 78 21.73 1.88 -16.01
C MET A 78 21.73 3.24 -15.30
N GLY A 79 21.36 3.29 -14.02
CA GLY A 79 21.17 4.52 -13.25
C GLY A 79 19.88 5.28 -13.59
N TYR A 80 19.07 4.80 -14.54
CA TYR A 80 17.80 5.41 -14.90
C TYR A 80 16.81 4.39 -15.47
N VAL A 81 15.52 4.72 -15.42
CA VAL A 81 14.45 4.00 -16.12
C VAL A 81 13.51 4.98 -16.80
N SER A 82 13.00 4.62 -17.98
CA SER A 82 12.03 5.46 -18.71
C SER A 82 10.68 5.54 -17.98
N LYS A 83 10.27 4.43 -17.36
CA LYS A 83 9.03 4.32 -16.58
C LYS A 83 9.25 3.41 -15.37
N VAL A 84 8.98 3.94 -14.19
CA VAL A 84 9.00 3.19 -12.93
C VAL A 84 7.82 2.22 -12.90
N ARG A 85 8.09 0.95 -12.59
CA ARG A 85 7.08 -0.09 -12.39
C ARG A 85 7.25 -0.67 -10.99
N MET A 86 6.27 -0.40 -10.12
CA MET A 86 6.23 -0.97 -8.78
C MET A 86 5.47 -2.31 -8.83
N LYS A 87 5.90 -3.27 -8.02
CA LYS A 87 5.18 -4.53 -7.82
C LYS A 87 3.77 -4.25 -7.31
N GLN A 88 2.87 -5.18 -7.60
CA GLN A 88 1.49 -5.09 -7.14
C GLN A 88 1.42 -5.13 -5.62
N GLY A 89 0.64 -4.22 -5.03
CA GLY A 89 0.44 -4.14 -3.58
C GLY A 89 1.54 -3.39 -2.83
N CYS A 90 2.63 -2.98 -3.49
CA CYS A 90 3.65 -2.16 -2.85
C CYS A 90 3.11 -0.80 -2.42
N VAL A 91 3.57 -0.35 -1.26
CA VAL A 91 3.15 0.89 -0.60
C VAL A 91 4.36 1.53 0.09
N PRO A 92 4.36 2.86 0.30
CA PRO A 92 5.43 3.51 1.05
C PRO A 92 5.39 3.05 2.52
N THR A 93 6.48 2.45 3.00
CA THR A 93 6.60 1.90 4.36
C THR A 93 7.57 2.70 5.22
N LYS A 94 8.64 3.25 4.63
CA LYS A 94 9.70 3.98 5.33
C LYS A 94 9.30 5.44 5.52
N LEU A 95 8.65 5.76 6.64
CA LEU A 95 8.11 7.10 6.93
C LEU A 95 8.74 7.72 8.19
N GLU A 96 10.04 7.48 8.38
CA GLU A 96 10.85 7.94 9.51
C GLU A 96 10.95 9.46 9.63
N CYS A 97 10.80 10.17 8.50
CA CYS A 97 10.74 11.63 8.46
C CYS A 97 9.55 12.23 9.26
N GLN A 98 8.62 11.41 9.75
CA GLN A 98 7.52 11.83 10.62
C GLN A 98 7.86 11.49 12.08
N PRO A 99 8.45 12.40 12.88
CA PRO A 99 8.89 12.10 14.24
C PRO A 99 7.71 11.74 15.17
N ASP A 100 6.52 12.29 14.93
CA ASP A 100 5.29 11.94 15.66
C ASP A 100 4.67 10.60 15.21
N ARG A 101 5.39 9.83 14.38
CA ARG A 101 5.02 8.45 14.12
C ARG A 101 5.48 7.61 15.29
N GLN A 102 4.59 7.41 16.25
CA GLN A 102 4.71 6.29 17.17
C GLN A 102 4.87 5.03 16.31
N GLN A 103 6.06 4.46 16.32
CA GLN A 103 6.28 3.16 15.71
C GLN A 103 5.33 2.21 16.43
N ARG A 104 4.51 1.47 15.66
CA ARG A 104 3.79 0.35 16.24
C ARG A 104 4.88 -0.58 16.75
N THR A 105 5.03 -0.64 18.07
CA THR A 105 5.92 -1.62 18.67
C THR A 105 5.29 -2.99 18.44
N ASP A 106 6.12 -4.02 18.32
CA ASP A 106 5.64 -5.41 18.16
C ASP A 106 4.62 -5.80 19.23
N ALA A 107 4.74 -5.21 20.42
CA ALA A 107 3.78 -5.35 21.52
C ALA A 107 2.38 -4.82 21.17
N ALA A 108 2.27 -3.63 20.55
CA ALA A 108 0.97 -3.07 20.16
C ALA A 108 0.31 -3.90 19.06
N GLU A 109 1.11 -4.44 18.14
CA GLU A 109 0.60 -5.30 17.06
C GLU A 109 0.14 -6.67 17.58
N PHE A 110 0.87 -7.24 18.54
CA PHE A 110 0.47 -8.45 19.26
C PHE A 110 -0.83 -8.26 20.03
N VAL A 111 -1.00 -7.14 20.75
CA VAL A 111 -2.23 -6.83 21.48
C VAL A 111 -3.43 -6.72 20.54
N ILE A 112 -3.31 -6.01 19.42
CA ILE A 112 -4.40 -5.91 18.43
C ILE A 112 -4.75 -7.29 17.85
N LYS A 113 -3.77 -8.18 17.66
CA LYS A 113 -4.00 -9.54 17.17
C LYS A 113 -4.76 -10.39 18.20
N ILE A 114 -4.36 -10.31 19.48
CA ILE A 114 -5.05 -10.97 20.59
C ILE A 114 -6.50 -10.47 20.69
N GLU A 115 -6.72 -9.15 20.65
CA GLU A 115 -8.06 -8.55 20.72
C GLU A 115 -8.98 -9.02 19.59
N ARG A 116 -8.46 -9.10 18.35
CA ARG A 116 -9.22 -9.62 17.20
C ARG A 116 -9.59 -11.08 17.38
N GLN A 117 -8.66 -11.91 17.87
CA GLN A 117 -8.89 -13.34 18.11
C GLN A 117 -9.97 -13.55 19.18
N ILE A 118 -9.89 -12.82 20.30
CA ILE A 118 -10.88 -12.87 21.39
C ILE A 118 -12.27 -12.46 20.89
N LYS A 119 -12.34 -11.43 20.03
CA LYS A 119 -13.62 -10.99 19.49
C LYS A 119 -14.27 -12.06 18.60
N ILE A 120 -13.48 -12.72 17.75
CA ILE A 120 -13.96 -13.84 16.91
C ILE A 120 -14.46 -14.99 17.78
N GLU A 121 -13.73 -15.35 18.84
CA GLU A 121 -14.15 -16.42 19.76
C GLU A 121 -15.48 -16.11 20.46
N LYS A 122 -15.66 -14.87 20.94
CA LYS A 122 -16.92 -14.41 21.52
C LYS A 122 -18.08 -14.42 20.52
N ASP A 123 -17.83 -13.95 19.29
CA ASP A 123 -18.85 -13.94 18.24
C ASP A 123 -19.30 -15.37 17.87
N VAL A 124 -18.41 -16.37 17.96
CA VAL A 124 -18.72 -17.80 17.74
C VAL A 124 -19.51 -18.41 18.90
N GLU A 125 -19.23 -18.03 20.14
CA GLU A 125 -19.99 -18.47 21.32
C GLU A 125 -21.40 -17.85 21.36
N GLU A 126 -21.54 -16.58 20.99
CA GLU A 126 -22.82 -15.86 21.03
C GLU A 126 -23.75 -16.19 19.85
N ASN A 127 -23.21 -16.65 18.72
CA ASN A 127 -23.98 -17.14 17.57
C ASN A 127 -23.44 -18.50 17.08
N PRO A 128 -23.75 -19.61 17.79
CA PRO A 128 -23.40 -20.94 17.31
C PRO A 128 -24.09 -21.18 15.97
N ILE A 129 -23.30 -21.33 14.90
CA ILE A 129 -23.79 -21.67 13.56
C ILE A 129 -24.52 -23.02 13.67
N SER A 130 -25.85 -22.99 13.55
CA SER A 130 -26.66 -24.19 13.39
C SER A 130 -26.40 -24.77 12.00
N THR A 131 -25.49 -25.73 11.92
CA THR A 131 -25.24 -26.52 10.70
C THR A 131 -26.48 -27.35 10.38
N GLN A 132 -27.36 -26.83 9.51
CA GLN A 132 -28.34 -27.68 8.85
C GLN A 132 -27.64 -28.41 7.71
N ASN A 133 -27.34 -29.68 7.96
CA ASN A 133 -26.90 -30.63 6.94
C ASN A 133 -28.04 -30.86 5.94
N SER A 134 -28.03 -30.22 4.78
CA SER A 134 -28.82 -30.68 3.64
C SER A 134 -28.01 -31.72 2.87
N ALA A 135 -28.25 -32.99 3.18
CA ALA A 135 -27.78 -34.11 2.38
C ALA A 135 -28.36 -34.02 0.96
N PHE A 136 -27.50 -33.74 -0.03
CA PHE A 136 -27.83 -33.92 -1.45
C PHE A 136 -27.90 -35.43 -1.73
N GLY A 137 -29.07 -36.01 -1.51
CA GLY A 137 -29.41 -37.36 -1.95
C GLY A 137 -29.60 -37.38 -3.46
N SER A 138 -28.68 -38.01 -4.17
CA SER A 138 -28.81 -38.36 -5.58
C SER A 138 -29.95 -39.36 -5.76
N THR A 139 -30.95 -39.05 -6.58
CA THR A 139 -31.87 -40.06 -7.13
C THR A 139 -31.87 -39.96 -8.65
N SER A 140 -31.16 -40.91 -9.26
CA SER A 140 -31.34 -41.32 -10.65
C SER A 140 -32.68 -42.07 -10.77
N SER A 141 -33.57 -41.63 -11.64
CA SER A 141 -34.76 -42.38 -12.02
C SER A 141 -34.91 -42.47 -13.53
N ARG A 142 -34.85 -43.72 -14.02
CA ARG A 142 -35.35 -44.19 -15.32
C ARG A 142 -36.87 -44.05 -15.39
N ILE A 143 -37.40 -43.71 -16.57
CA ILE A 143 -38.76 -44.05 -17.05
C ILE A 143 -38.61 -44.20 -18.57
N SER A 144 -38.55 -45.45 -19.07
CA SER A 144 -39.62 -46.22 -19.76
C SER A 144 -39.78 -45.83 -21.23
#